data_AF-A0A024TQ31-F1
#
_entry.id   AF-A0A024TQ31-F1
#
_cell.length_a   1.000
_cell.length_b   1.000
_cell.length_c   1.000
_cell.angle_alpha   90.00
_cell.angle_beta   90.00
_cell.angle_gamma   90.00
#
_symmetry.space_group_name_H-M   'P 1'
#
loop_
_entity.id
_entity.type
_entity.pdbx_description
1 polymer ?
#
loop_
_entity_poly.entity_id
_entity_poly.type
_entity_poly.pdbx_seq_one_letter_code
_entity_poly.pdbx_strand_id
1 'polypeptide(L)'
;MIKLITVLVAVFAAVAAVEGDYRMPVKVIFRAFCSACKWFISDPIFMLLQDDEFRAVTDIQYVPAAAMTETATGGVTCYGGKEECEGHLWMACILDRFKTSPKITGIHMACFESDESGYTWQGKVAYCFSDAADVAALTECKANQALPLLRELMVVAKANEGPWQPYTIVDDIVLGSATVGVSLDMVKDEICRHFNGPAELLPAYCMNVAGVVLRTPPPVTATDPPAAEKVTVQVVWRAYCPACQWFFSHPFYQVLSDAAFQAIVDIELYPSGSTKETSPGVFTCTGGASECAGHLYMSCALRLFPQLHDVAANFKCMEESSDTWDRRMAACFSGPGLEKIKACFGSDESKRYLHDYVAVTSTMDTPWMPYIKVNGKVQGTATTGVGYDMLTKAICDAYDSEVNRPSVCAPLGKEPAKGASTESAAAVVAAVVQTTTLAVSTAAVPVQTTLQVVKAKEKKPVMPCRQKEKGFVYEDPPGIGVPVTGGTPSEARAAGGVATPIKLSSSTPSSIITNPLLLPVLLIGGLLYAALRYYSKPDKKDL
;
A
#
# COMPACT_ATOMS: atom_id res chain seq x y z
N MET A 1 -5.05 -42.67 -43.80
CA MET A 1 -5.74 -41.74 -42.89
C MET A 1 -4.74 -41.10 -41.92
N ILE A 2 -3.70 -40.48 -42.48
CA ILE A 2 -2.63 -39.76 -41.75
C ILE A 2 -2.50 -38.44 -42.52
N LYS A 3 -3.45 -37.52 -42.30
CA LYS A 3 -3.41 -36.12 -42.82
C LYS A 3 -4.56 -35.23 -42.30
N LEU A 4 -5.21 -35.59 -41.19
CA LEU A 4 -6.33 -34.80 -40.64
C LEU A 4 -6.21 -34.54 -39.13
N ILE A 5 -4.99 -34.62 -38.57
CA ILE A 5 -4.72 -34.37 -37.14
C ILE A 5 -3.87 -33.09 -36.93
N THR A 6 -3.30 -32.50 -37.98
CA THR A 6 -2.40 -31.35 -37.85
C THR A 6 -3.07 -29.97 -37.96
N VAL A 7 -4.40 -29.90 -38.16
CA VAL A 7 -5.13 -28.62 -38.30
C VAL A 7 -5.95 -28.24 -37.05
N LEU A 8 -6.20 -29.19 -36.15
CA LEU A 8 -6.98 -28.94 -34.92
C LEU A 8 -6.15 -28.51 -33.70
N VAL A 9 -4.81 -28.54 -33.80
CA VAL A 9 -3.90 -28.10 -32.71
C VAL A 9 -3.62 -26.59 -32.79
N ALA A 10 -3.97 -25.92 -33.89
CA ALA A 10 -3.71 -24.48 -34.08
C ALA A 10 -4.85 -23.55 -33.62
N VAL A 11 -6.04 -24.09 -33.28
CA VAL A 11 -7.20 -23.27 -32.89
C VAL A 11 -7.42 -23.22 -31.36
N PHE A 12 -6.80 -24.11 -30.59
CA PHE A 12 -6.92 -24.14 -29.12
C PHE A 12 -5.77 -23.44 -28.37
N ALA A 13 -4.90 -22.72 -29.08
CA ALA A 13 -3.77 -22.00 -28.47
C ALA A 13 -4.02 -20.49 -28.27
N ALA A 14 -5.24 -19.99 -28.49
CA ALA A 14 -5.52 -18.54 -28.55
C ALA A 14 -6.63 -18.04 -27.62
N VAL A 15 -7.03 -18.79 -26.59
CA VAL A 15 -8.03 -18.31 -25.61
C VAL A 15 -7.54 -18.56 -24.18
N ALA A 16 -6.42 -17.93 -23.86
CA ALA A 16 -5.93 -17.71 -22.51
C ALA A 16 -5.39 -16.28 -22.46
N ALA A 17 -6.31 -15.32 -22.45
CA ALA A 17 -6.04 -13.91 -22.20
C ALA A 17 -7.38 -13.25 -21.89
N VAL A 18 -7.33 -12.19 -21.08
CA VAL A 18 -8.42 -11.26 -20.74
C VAL A 18 -9.27 -11.60 -19.50
N GLU A 19 -8.61 -11.80 -18.36
CA GLU A 19 -8.97 -11.00 -17.20
C GLU A 19 -8.14 -9.72 -17.38
N GLY A 20 -8.76 -8.66 -17.91
CA GLY A 20 -8.03 -7.48 -18.37
C GLY A 20 -7.36 -6.77 -17.20
N ASP A 21 -6.03 -6.80 -17.13
CA ASP A 21 -5.29 -5.84 -16.33
C ASP A 21 -5.50 -4.46 -16.97
N TYR A 22 -6.48 -3.70 -16.45
CA TYR A 22 -6.80 -2.35 -16.92
C TYR A 22 -5.83 -1.30 -16.36
N ARG A 23 -4.78 -1.72 -15.64
CA ARG A 23 -3.80 -0.78 -15.10
C ARG A 23 -3.02 -0.13 -16.22
N MET A 24 -2.88 1.17 -16.11
CA MET A 24 -2.14 1.97 -17.07
C MET A 24 -0.65 1.76 -16.88
N PRO A 25 0.08 1.29 -17.90
CA PRO A 25 1.52 1.13 -17.81
C PRO A 25 2.18 2.50 -17.73
N VAL A 26 2.89 2.75 -16.63
CA VAL A 26 3.66 3.97 -16.38
C VAL A 26 5.12 3.58 -16.19
N LYS A 27 5.95 3.83 -17.20
CA LYS A 27 7.38 3.55 -17.16
C LYS A 27 8.15 4.82 -16.83
N VAL A 28 8.96 4.77 -15.77
CA VAL A 28 9.81 5.90 -15.34
C VAL A 28 11.26 5.45 -15.44
N ILE A 29 11.96 5.95 -16.45
CA ILE A 29 13.38 5.70 -16.69
C ILE A 29 14.14 6.89 -16.14
N PHE A 30 15.11 6.64 -15.27
CA PHE A 30 15.81 7.73 -14.58
C PHE A 30 17.23 7.37 -14.19
N ARG A 31 17.99 8.42 -13.89
CA ARG A 31 19.36 8.37 -13.38
C ARG A 31 19.34 8.55 -11.87
N ALA A 32 20.06 7.69 -11.15
CA ALA A 32 20.19 7.80 -9.71
C ALA A 32 20.78 9.17 -9.34
N PHE A 33 20.13 9.88 -8.42
CA PHE A 33 20.54 11.17 -7.89
C PHE A 33 20.68 12.33 -8.89
N CYS A 34 20.15 12.18 -10.10
CA CYS A 34 20.06 13.31 -11.03
C CYS A 34 19.05 14.32 -10.46
N SER A 35 19.35 15.62 -10.43
CA SER A 35 18.53 16.61 -9.69
C SER A 35 17.05 16.61 -10.07
N ALA A 36 16.75 16.46 -11.37
CA ALA A 36 15.37 16.35 -11.86
C ALA A 36 14.72 15.00 -11.49
N CYS A 37 15.50 13.91 -11.56
CA CYS A 37 15.07 12.56 -11.20
C CYS A 37 14.70 12.49 -9.73
N LYS A 38 15.56 13.03 -8.86
CA LYS A 38 15.34 13.09 -7.42
C LYS A 38 14.00 13.71 -7.09
N TRP A 39 13.78 14.93 -7.57
CA TRP A 39 12.51 15.63 -7.38
C TRP A 39 11.33 14.82 -7.94
N PHE A 40 11.44 14.32 -9.17
CA PHE A 40 10.33 13.63 -9.83
C PHE A 40 9.93 12.32 -9.12
N ILE A 41 10.93 11.56 -8.66
CA ILE A 41 10.73 10.30 -7.94
C ILE A 41 10.22 10.57 -6.52
N SER A 42 10.78 11.57 -5.82
CA SER A 42 10.46 11.85 -4.43
C SER A 42 9.18 12.65 -4.22
N ASP A 43 8.64 13.31 -5.26
CA ASP A 43 7.46 14.18 -5.15
C ASP A 43 6.36 13.69 -6.14
N PRO A 44 6.37 13.95 -7.45
CA PRO A 44 5.35 13.44 -8.37
C PRO A 44 5.06 11.94 -8.28
N ILE A 45 6.04 11.07 -8.51
CA ILE A 45 5.79 9.63 -8.56
C ILE A 45 5.46 9.10 -7.16
N PHE A 46 6.17 9.56 -6.12
CA PHE A 46 5.84 9.22 -4.75
C PHE A 46 4.38 9.55 -4.43
N MET A 47 3.93 10.77 -4.73
CA MET A 47 2.56 11.22 -4.48
C MET A 47 1.52 10.46 -5.31
N LEU A 48 1.84 10.08 -6.56
CA LEU A 48 0.99 9.22 -7.38
C LEU A 48 0.76 7.86 -6.70
N LEU A 49 1.82 7.25 -6.15
CA LEU A 49 1.73 5.94 -5.51
C LEU A 49 1.19 6.00 -4.07
N GLN A 50 1.23 7.16 -3.41
CA GLN A 50 0.52 7.37 -2.13
C GLN A 50 -0.99 7.57 -2.31
N ASP A 51 -1.44 7.90 -3.52
CA ASP A 51 -2.85 8.05 -3.86
C ASP A 51 -3.44 6.67 -4.21
N ASP A 52 -4.38 6.20 -3.40
CA ASP A 52 -4.91 4.84 -3.52
C ASP A 52 -5.72 4.62 -4.80
N GLU A 53 -6.45 5.64 -5.27
CA GLU A 53 -7.25 5.57 -6.50
C GLU A 53 -6.30 5.45 -7.70
N PHE A 54 -5.28 6.30 -7.77
CA PHE A 54 -4.30 6.23 -8.85
C PHE A 54 -3.44 4.97 -8.79
N ARG A 55 -3.04 4.52 -7.59
CA ARG A 55 -2.28 3.28 -7.42
C ARG A 55 -3.07 2.05 -7.90
N ALA A 56 -4.40 2.04 -7.75
CA ALA A 56 -5.23 0.93 -8.21
C ALA A 56 -5.27 0.78 -9.74
N VAL A 57 -5.16 1.90 -10.47
CA VAL A 57 -5.23 1.96 -11.94
C VAL A 57 -3.88 2.18 -12.61
N THR A 58 -2.77 2.11 -11.88
CA THR A 58 -1.42 2.33 -12.40
C THR A 58 -0.57 1.09 -12.24
N ASP A 59 0.05 0.65 -13.34
CA ASP A 59 1.13 -0.33 -13.32
C ASP A 59 2.46 0.41 -13.50
N ILE A 60 3.15 0.67 -12.39
CA ILE A 60 4.39 1.45 -12.42
C ILE A 60 5.62 0.56 -12.61
N GLN A 61 6.42 0.90 -13.62
CA GLN A 61 7.73 0.32 -13.84
C GLN A 61 8.82 1.37 -13.62
N TYR A 62 9.50 1.28 -12.47
CA TYR A 62 10.74 2.03 -12.24
C TYR A 62 11.90 1.40 -13.01
N VAL A 63 12.69 2.24 -13.69
CA VAL A 63 13.88 1.83 -14.44
C VAL A 63 15.07 2.75 -14.07
N PRO A 64 15.69 2.55 -12.90
CA PRO A 64 16.92 3.22 -12.48
C PRO A 64 18.11 2.63 -13.25
N ALA A 65 18.19 2.90 -14.54
CA ALA A 65 19.26 2.38 -15.41
C ALA A 65 19.56 3.28 -16.61
N ALA A 66 19.12 4.54 -16.55
CA ALA A 66 19.23 5.46 -17.67
C ALA A 66 20.69 5.87 -17.94
N ALA A 67 21.04 6.01 -19.23
CA ALA A 67 22.35 6.44 -19.72
C ALA A 67 23.53 5.59 -19.18
N MET A 68 23.30 4.29 -18.97
CA MET A 68 24.30 3.33 -18.51
C MET A 68 24.86 2.50 -19.66
N THR A 69 26.14 2.16 -19.57
CA THR A 69 26.80 1.27 -20.55
C THR A 69 27.59 0.19 -19.84
N GLU A 70 27.62 -1.03 -20.39
CA GLU A 70 28.49 -2.08 -19.88
C GLU A 70 29.96 -1.81 -20.21
N THR A 71 30.85 -2.20 -19.29
CA THR A 71 32.29 -2.20 -19.55
C THR A 71 32.74 -3.52 -20.16
N ALA A 72 33.84 -3.49 -20.92
CA ALA A 72 34.45 -4.71 -21.47
C ALA A 72 34.87 -5.74 -20.39
N THR A 73 35.04 -5.30 -19.15
CA THR A 73 35.40 -6.14 -18.00
C THR A 73 34.19 -6.68 -17.23
N GLY A 74 32.96 -6.47 -17.73
CA GLY A 74 31.74 -6.97 -17.11
C GLY A 74 31.19 -6.12 -15.95
N GLY A 75 31.62 -4.86 -15.83
CA GLY A 75 31.03 -3.86 -14.94
C GLY A 75 30.07 -2.90 -15.67
N VAL A 76 29.66 -1.84 -14.99
CA VAL A 76 28.81 -0.78 -15.56
C VAL A 76 29.49 0.59 -15.46
N THR A 77 29.25 1.45 -16.44
CA THR A 77 29.63 2.86 -16.45
C THR A 77 28.36 3.70 -16.47
N CYS A 78 28.32 4.71 -15.60
CA CYS A 78 27.19 5.61 -15.45
C CYS A 78 27.62 7.03 -15.75
N TYR A 79 26.66 7.86 -16.18
CA TYR A 79 26.93 9.23 -16.59
C TYR A 79 27.51 10.08 -15.46
N GLY A 80 26.91 10.05 -14.26
CA GLY A 80 27.34 10.78 -13.07
C GLY A 80 28.47 10.11 -12.28
N GLY A 81 29.15 9.12 -12.86
CA GLY A 81 30.28 8.44 -12.24
C GLY A 81 29.89 7.33 -11.26
N LYS A 82 30.81 7.04 -10.33
CA LYS A 82 30.74 5.83 -9.48
C LYS A 82 29.59 5.85 -8.48
N GLU A 83 29.31 7.01 -7.87
CA GLU A 83 28.22 7.12 -6.90
C GLU A 83 26.84 6.93 -7.55
N GLU A 84 26.66 7.43 -8.79
CA GLU A 84 25.44 7.15 -9.56
C GLU A 84 25.30 5.64 -9.83
N CYS A 85 26.37 4.96 -10.24
CA CYS A 85 26.35 3.51 -10.43
C CYS A 85 26.02 2.75 -9.14
N GLU A 86 26.58 3.18 -8.02
CA GLU A 86 26.33 2.55 -6.73
C GLU A 86 24.85 2.72 -6.31
N GLY A 87 24.29 3.90 -6.55
CA GLY A 87 22.85 4.16 -6.36
C GLY A 87 21.96 3.25 -7.19
N HIS A 88 22.24 3.13 -8.49
CA HIS A 88 21.50 2.24 -9.40
C HIS A 88 21.51 0.79 -8.93
N LEU A 89 22.65 0.29 -8.45
CA LEU A 89 22.77 -1.06 -7.88
C LEU A 89 21.91 -1.25 -6.63
N TRP A 90 21.85 -0.25 -5.73
CA TRP A 90 20.97 -0.30 -4.57
C TRP A 90 19.49 -0.25 -4.98
N MET A 91 19.12 0.63 -5.92
CA MET A 91 17.75 0.76 -6.39
C MET A 91 17.25 -0.50 -7.10
N ALA A 92 18.12 -1.21 -7.83
CA ALA A 92 17.79 -2.52 -8.39
C ALA A 92 17.42 -3.54 -7.30
N CYS A 93 18.14 -3.56 -6.18
CA CYS A 93 17.82 -4.40 -5.02
C CYS A 93 16.54 -3.97 -4.30
N ILE A 94 16.26 -2.66 -4.21
CA ILE A 94 15.00 -2.14 -3.66
C ILE A 94 13.83 -2.64 -4.50
N LEU A 95 13.94 -2.56 -5.83
CA LEU A 95 12.90 -3.05 -6.74
C LEU A 95 12.66 -4.55 -6.55
N ASP A 96 13.70 -5.38 -6.49
CA ASP A 96 13.51 -6.82 -6.29
C ASP A 96 12.91 -7.15 -4.91
N ARG A 97 13.35 -6.46 -3.85
CA ARG A 97 12.89 -6.69 -2.48
C ARG A 97 11.41 -6.34 -2.30
N PHE A 98 10.95 -5.25 -2.90
CA PHE A 98 9.62 -4.69 -2.66
C PHE A 98 8.68 -4.78 -3.88
N LYS A 99 9.04 -5.55 -4.91
CA LYS A 99 8.28 -5.71 -6.18
C LYS A 99 6.79 -6.00 -6.06
N THR A 100 6.35 -6.60 -4.96
CA THR A 100 4.93 -6.94 -4.74
C THR A 100 4.09 -5.76 -4.24
N SER A 101 4.72 -4.65 -3.86
CA SER A 101 4.03 -3.47 -3.34
C SER A 101 4.57 -2.18 -3.97
N PRO A 102 3.85 -1.61 -4.95
CA PRO A 102 4.18 -0.30 -5.52
C PRO A 102 4.24 0.81 -4.47
N LYS A 103 3.37 0.75 -3.45
CA LYS A 103 3.35 1.73 -2.34
C LYS A 103 4.65 1.71 -1.54
N ILE A 104 5.08 0.52 -1.10
CA ILE A 104 6.30 0.36 -0.30
C ILE A 104 7.54 0.63 -1.15
N THR A 105 7.57 0.13 -2.39
CA THR A 105 8.62 0.44 -3.35
C THR A 105 8.76 1.95 -3.54
N GLY A 106 7.65 2.67 -3.73
CA GLY A 106 7.63 4.12 -3.89
C GLY A 106 8.18 4.88 -2.67
N ILE A 107 7.85 4.44 -1.45
CA ILE A 107 8.40 5.01 -0.21
C ILE A 107 9.93 4.89 -0.18
N HIS A 108 10.45 3.69 -0.42
CA HIS A 108 11.88 3.45 -0.35
C HIS A 108 12.63 4.09 -1.51
N MET A 109 12.07 4.08 -2.72
CA MET A 109 12.68 4.74 -3.88
C MET A 109 12.75 6.26 -3.67
N ALA A 110 11.68 6.88 -3.17
CA ALA A 110 11.65 8.31 -2.85
C ALA A 110 12.67 8.68 -1.75
N CYS A 111 12.72 7.89 -0.67
CA CYS A 111 13.71 8.11 0.39
C CYS A 111 15.15 7.97 -0.12
N PHE A 112 15.39 6.94 -0.94
CA PHE A 112 16.71 6.66 -1.45
C PHE A 112 17.13 7.68 -2.52
N GLU A 113 16.23 8.28 -3.27
CA GLU A 113 16.57 9.42 -4.14
C GLU A 113 16.79 10.74 -3.37
N SER A 114 16.24 10.88 -2.16
CA SER A 114 16.36 12.09 -1.35
C SER A 114 17.80 12.38 -0.87
N ASP A 115 18.11 13.68 -0.71
CA ASP A 115 19.34 14.16 -0.07
C ASP A 115 19.33 14.03 1.46
N GLU A 116 18.14 13.92 2.06
CA GLU A 116 17.96 13.91 3.51
C GLU A 116 18.43 12.61 4.17
N SER A 117 18.61 11.55 3.38
CA SER A 117 19.03 10.22 3.85
C SER A 117 20.54 10.09 4.11
N GLY A 118 21.31 11.16 3.91
CA GLY A 118 22.74 11.22 4.27
C GLY A 118 23.70 10.89 3.13
N TYR A 119 25.01 11.09 3.39
CA TYR A 119 26.08 11.03 2.38
C TYR A 119 26.88 9.72 2.36
N THR A 120 26.56 8.75 3.23
CA THR A 120 27.19 7.42 3.23
C THR A 120 26.16 6.36 2.89
N TRP A 121 26.58 5.30 2.18
CA TRP A 121 25.68 4.23 1.77
C TRP A 121 25.02 3.50 2.94
N GLN A 122 25.79 3.21 3.99
CA GLN A 122 25.27 2.59 5.21
C GLN A 122 24.31 3.52 5.96
N GLY A 123 24.60 4.83 6.01
CA GLY A 123 23.72 5.82 6.62
C GLY A 123 22.40 5.95 5.86
N LYS A 124 22.48 5.95 4.53
CA LYS A 124 21.33 6.02 3.62
C LYS A 124 20.42 4.81 3.73
N VAL A 125 20.99 3.61 3.81
CA VAL A 125 20.24 2.38 4.08
C VAL A 125 19.62 2.43 5.49
N ALA A 126 20.39 2.77 6.53
CA ALA A 126 19.85 2.85 7.89
C ALA A 126 18.75 3.90 8.05
N TYR A 127 18.79 4.98 7.26
CA TYR A 127 17.76 6.03 7.28
C TYR A 127 16.49 5.59 6.55
N CYS A 128 16.62 4.97 5.38
CA CYS A 128 15.48 4.62 4.53
C CYS A 128 14.81 3.29 4.89
N PHE A 129 15.43 2.48 5.75
CA PHE A 129 14.94 1.17 6.16
C PHE A 129 15.04 1.02 7.67
N SER A 130 13.88 0.90 8.34
CA SER A 130 13.80 0.73 9.79
C SER A 130 13.88 -0.73 10.24
N ASP A 131 13.54 -1.68 9.35
CA ASP A 131 13.62 -3.11 9.62
C ASP A 131 15.04 -3.64 9.38
N ALA A 132 15.65 -4.24 10.40
CA ALA A 132 16.96 -4.85 10.32
C ALA A 132 17.04 -6.01 9.31
N ALA A 133 15.93 -6.74 9.09
CA ALA A 133 15.85 -7.81 8.11
C ALA A 133 15.91 -7.26 6.67
N ASP A 134 15.25 -6.13 6.40
CA ASP A 134 15.32 -5.47 5.09
C ASP A 134 16.72 -4.93 4.83
N VAL A 135 17.35 -4.31 5.84
CA VAL A 135 18.74 -3.85 5.74
C VAL A 135 19.69 -5.00 5.43
N ALA A 136 19.54 -6.14 6.10
CA ALA A 136 20.35 -7.33 5.85
C ALA A 136 20.14 -7.88 4.44
N ALA A 137 18.88 -8.03 4.01
CA ALA A 137 18.54 -8.54 2.68
C ALA A 137 19.03 -7.63 1.56
N LEU A 138 18.89 -6.31 1.70
CA LEU A 138 19.39 -5.35 0.71
C LEU A 138 20.92 -5.36 0.64
N THR A 139 21.60 -5.51 1.79
CA THR A 139 23.07 -5.63 1.83
C THR A 139 23.55 -6.92 1.14
N GLU A 140 22.85 -8.04 1.37
CA GLU A 140 23.13 -9.31 0.70
C GLU A 140 22.87 -9.23 -0.81
N CYS A 141 21.74 -8.65 -1.22
CA CYS A 141 21.44 -8.40 -2.62
C CYS A 141 22.51 -7.51 -3.27
N LYS A 142 22.94 -6.46 -2.58
CA LYS A 142 23.96 -5.54 -3.09
C LYS A 142 25.28 -6.25 -3.36
N ALA A 143 25.64 -7.20 -2.50
CA ALA A 143 26.87 -7.99 -2.64
C ALA A 143 26.79 -9.03 -3.78
N ASN A 144 25.62 -9.63 -4.02
CA ASN A 144 25.52 -10.86 -4.81
C ASN A 144 24.64 -10.77 -6.06
N GLN A 145 23.65 -9.87 -6.10
CA GLN A 145 22.55 -9.90 -7.07
C GLN A 145 22.30 -8.57 -7.78
N ALA A 146 22.79 -7.44 -7.24
CA ALA A 146 22.50 -6.11 -7.79
C ALA A 146 22.88 -5.94 -9.26
N LEU A 147 24.03 -6.48 -9.68
CA LEU A 147 24.52 -6.29 -11.06
C LEU A 147 23.67 -7.04 -12.11
N PRO A 148 23.31 -8.33 -11.93
CA PRO A 148 22.32 -8.99 -12.77
C PRO A 148 20.98 -8.26 -12.84
N LEU A 149 20.41 -7.85 -11.70
CA LEU A 149 19.15 -7.09 -11.66
C LEU A 149 19.24 -5.77 -12.42
N LEU A 150 20.36 -5.05 -12.25
CA LEU A 150 20.60 -3.80 -12.95
C LEU A 150 20.73 -4.01 -14.47
N ARG A 151 21.30 -5.12 -14.93
CA ARG A 151 21.37 -5.43 -16.37
C ARG A 151 20.01 -5.64 -17.00
N GLU A 152 19.07 -6.27 -16.29
CA GLU A 152 17.68 -6.41 -16.76
C GLU A 152 17.04 -5.03 -16.95
N LEU A 153 17.25 -4.13 -16.00
CA LEU A 153 16.80 -2.73 -16.10
C LEU A 153 17.50 -1.97 -17.24
N MET A 154 18.80 -2.20 -17.47
CA MET A 154 19.54 -1.59 -18.58
C MET A 154 19.00 -2.02 -19.96
N VAL A 155 18.52 -3.27 -20.09
CA VAL A 155 17.86 -3.73 -21.33
C VAL A 155 16.59 -2.93 -21.57
N VAL A 156 15.77 -2.73 -20.53
CA VAL A 156 14.55 -1.92 -20.62
C VAL A 156 14.88 -0.46 -20.92
N ALA A 157 15.86 0.14 -20.22
CA ALA A 157 16.30 1.50 -20.44
C ALA A 157 16.78 1.70 -21.88
N LYS A 158 17.68 0.86 -22.38
CA LYS A 158 18.21 0.97 -23.75
C LYS A 158 17.13 0.93 -24.84
N ALA A 159 16.05 0.19 -24.60
CA ALA A 159 14.94 0.07 -25.55
C ALA A 159 13.97 1.27 -25.51
N ASN A 160 13.94 2.04 -24.42
CA ASN A 160 12.87 3.01 -24.16
C ASN A 160 13.37 4.41 -23.74
N GLU A 161 14.65 4.58 -23.42
CA GLU A 161 15.17 5.85 -22.90
C GLU A 161 15.27 6.92 -23.99
N GLY A 162 15.03 8.17 -23.60
CA GLY A 162 15.21 9.33 -24.45
C GLY A 162 16.36 10.26 -24.03
N PRO A 163 16.50 11.40 -24.72
CA PRO A 163 17.66 12.29 -24.58
C PRO A 163 17.66 13.18 -23.32
N TRP A 164 16.65 13.06 -22.46
CA TRP A 164 16.54 13.77 -21.18
C TRP A 164 16.09 12.82 -20.08
N GLN A 165 16.31 13.22 -18.82
CA GLN A 165 15.94 12.44 -17.65
C GLN A 165 15.27 13.33 -16.59
N PRO A 166 14.27 12.82 -15.84
CA PRO A 166 13.66 11.50 -15.99
C PRO A 166 12.84 11.41 -17.29
N TYR A 167 12.81 10.21 -17.87
CA TYR A 167 12.04 9.90 -19.07
C TYR A 167 10.82 9.07 -18.68
N THR A 168 9.64 9.65 -18.88
CA THR A 168 8.37 9.10 -18.41
C THR A 168 7.50 8.74 -19.60
N ILE A 169 6.98 7.51 -19.59
CA ILE A 169 6.10 6.99 -20.64
C ILE A 169 4.82 6.50 -19.97
N VAL A 170 3.67 6.95 -20.44
CA VAL A 170 2.34 6.48 -20.01
C VAL A 170 1.66 5.91 -21.24
N ASP A 171 1.40 4.60 -21.27
CA ASP A 171 0.78 3.92 -22.43
C ASP A 171 1.45 4.28 -23.78
N ASP A 172 2.77 4.06 -23.86
CA ASP A 172 3.63 4.42 -24.99
C ASP A 172 3.72 5.93 -25.34
N ILE A 173 3.09 6.79 -24.55
CA ILE A 173 3.15 8.24 -24.74
C ILE A 173 4.21 8.85 -23.84
N VAL A 174 5.19 9.47 -24.49
CA VAL A 174 6.29 10.17 -23.82
C VAL A 174 5.78 11.48 -23.23
N LEU A 175 5.94 11.64 -21.93
CA LEU A 175 5.63 12.88 -21.22
C LEU A 175 6.86 13.80 -21.10
N GLY A 176 6.59 15.10 -21.20
CA GLY A 176 7.60 16.15 -21.06
C GLY A 176 8.48 16.31 -22.30
N SER A 177 9.56 17.07 -22.15
CA SER A 177 10.54 17.29 -23.21
C SER A 177 11.88 17.70 -22.61
N ALA A 178 12.91 17.90 -23.45
CA ALA A 178 14.20 18.45 -23.02
C ALA A 178 14.13 19.84 -22.35
N THR A 179 12.98 20.52 -22.40
CA THR A 179 12.76 21.84 -21.79
C THR A 179 11.53 21.91 -20.89
N VAL A 180 10.80 20.81 -20.70
CA VAL A 180 9.56 20.79 -19.91
C VAL A 180 9.58 19.55 -19.01
N GLY A 181 9.64 19.77 -17.70
CA GLY A 181 9.56 18.70 -16.71
C GLY A 181 8.16 18.10 -16.62
N VAL A 182 8.07 16.83 -16.21
CA VAL A 182 6.80 16.14 -16.01
C VAL A 182 6.29 16.44 -14.59
N SER A 183 5.06 16.93 -14.48
CA SER A 183 4.39 17.16 -13.18
C SER A 183 3.53 15.96 -12.77
N LEU A 184 3.07 15.94 -11.51
CA LEU A 184 2.09 14.95 -11.05
C LEU A 184 0.80 15.00 -11.89
N ASP A 185 0.27 16.20 -12.13
CA ASP A 185 -0.95 16.38 -12.92
C ASP A 185 -0.77 15.89 -14.36
N MET A 186 0.41 16.08 -14.98
CA MET A 186 0.67 15.54 -16.31
C MET A 186 0.58 14.01 -16.34
N VAL A 187 1.10 13.33 -15.31
CA VAL A 187 1.01 11.86 -15.23
C VAL A 187 -0.44 11.42 -14.97
N LYS A 188 -1.11 12.06 -14.01
CA LYS A 188 -2.50 11.77 -13.66
C LYS A 188 -3.44 11.98 -14.84
N ASP A 189 -3.34 13.12 -15.51
CA ASP A 189 -4.11 13.44 -16.71
C ASP A 189 -3.95 12.39 -17.80
N GLU A 190 -2.71 11.96 -18.05
CA GLU A 190 -2.44 11.01 -19.12
C GLU A 190 -2.96 9.61 -18.80
N ILE A 191 -2.83 9.17 -17.55
CA ILE A 191 -3.49 7.95 -17.04
C ILE A 191 -4.99 8.05 -17.27
N CYS A 192 -5.62 9.17 -16.88
CA CYS A 192 -7.06 9.36 -17.04
C CYS A 192 -7.51 9.34 -18.51
N ARG A 193 -6.77 9.98 -19.43
CA ARG A 193 -7.13 10.05 -20.85
C ARG A 193 -7.05 8.69 -21.54
N HIS A 194 -6.08 7.86 -21.16
CA HIS A 194 -5.82 6.58 -21.83
C HIS A 194 -6.30 5.36 -21.07
N PHE A 195 -6.90 5.55 -19.89
CA PHE A 195 -7.59 4.49 -19.18
C PHE A 195 -8.64 3.82 -20.08
N ASN A 196 -8.44 2.53 -20.32
CA ASN A 196 -9.27 1.73 -21.21
C ASN A 196 -10.24 0.81 -20.45
N GLY A 197 -10.21 0.84 -19.12
CA GLY A 197 -11.08 0.07 -18.24
C GLY A 197 -12.43 0.73 -17.94
N PRO A 198 -13.24 0.08 -17.08
CA PRO A 198 -14.56 0.57 -16.68
C PRO A 198 -14.48 1.93 -15.97
N ALA A 199 -15.38 2.86 -16.32
CA ALA A 199 -15.40 4.20 -15.74
C ALA A 199 -15.50 4.22 -14.20
N GLU A 200 -16.01 3.15 -13.59
CA GLU A 200 -16.12 2.97 -12.13
C GLU A 200 -14.76 2.81 -11.44
N LEU A 201 -13.72 2.39 -12.17
CA LEU A 201 -12.37 2.26 -11.65
C LEU A 201 -11.56 3.56 -11.77
N LEU A 202 -12.03 4.54 -12.54
CA LEU A 202 -11.33 5.81 -12.71
C LEU A 202 -11.34 6.62 -11.40
N PRO A 203 -10.19 7.16 -10.98
CA PRO A 203 -10.11 8.13 -9.89
C PRO A 203 -11.09 9.30 -10.09
N ALA A 204 -11.65 9.84 -9.00
CA ALA A 204 -12.59 10.96 -9.08
C ALA A 204 -11.97 12.21 -9.74
N TYR A 205 -10.64 12.36 -9.63
CA TYR A 205 -9.84 13.35 -10.35
C TYR A 205 -10.11 13.33 -11.86
N CYS A 206 -10.21 12.15 -12.47
CA CYS A 206 -10.33 11.96 -13.91
C CYS A 206 -11.64 12.54 -14.48
N MET A 207 -12.68 12.69 -13.66
CA MET A 207 -13.96 13.26 -14.10
C MET A 207 -13.85 14.73 -14.52
N ASN A 208 -12.77 15.42 -14.11
CA ASN A 208 -12.51 16.82 -14.44
C ASN A 208 -11.41 17.01 -15.50
N VAL A 209 -10.81 15.93 -15.99
CA VAL A 209 -9.72 15.99 -16.96
C VAL A 209 -10.31 16.08 -18.38
N ALA A 210 -9.89 17.10 -19.12
CA ALA A 210 -10.32 17.25 -20.51
C ALA A 210 -9.79 16.11 -21.39
N GLY A 211 -10.69 15.54 -22.20
CA GLY A 211 -10.38 14.44 -23.12
C GLY A 211 -10.55 13.04 -22.54
N VAL A 212 -10.99 12.89 -21.28
CA VAL A 212 -11.32 11.59 -20.71
C VAL A 212 -12.54 11.01 -21.40
N VAL A 213 -12.40 9.78 -21.89
CA VAL A 213 -13.50 9.01 -22.47
C VAL A 213 -14.03 8.07 -21.40
N LEU A 214 -15.19 8.41 -20.83
CA LEU A 214 -15.89 7.50 -19.92
C LEU A 214 -16.40 6.31 -20.73
N ARG A 215 -15.70 5.19 -20.61
CA ARG A 215 -16.12 3.94 -21.22
C ARG A 215 -17.12 3.29 -20.27
N THR A 216 -18.39 3.32 -20.66
CA THR A 216 -19.34 2.34 -20.15
C THR A 216 -18.83 0.96 -20.55
N PRO A 217 -18.84 -0.03 -19.65
CA PRO A 217 -18.49 -1.39 -20.04
C PRO A 217 -19.28 -1.76 -21.31
N PRO A 218 -18.65 -2.41 -22.31
CA PRO A 218 -19.42 -2.96 -23.42
C PRO A 218 -20.56 -3.81 -22.83
N PRO A 219 -21.75 -3.85 -23.47
CA PRO A 219 -22.79 -4.76 -23.05
C PRO A 219 -22.17 -6.15 -23.02
N VAL A 220 -22.05 -6.70 -21.82
CA VAL A 220 -21.45 -8.01 -21.61
C VAL A 220 -22.39 -8.99 -22.28
N THR A 221 -22.10 -9.36 -23.53
CA THR A 221 -22.64 -10.57 -24.12
C THR A 221 -22.05 -11.70 -23.30
N ALA A 222 -22.79 -12.05 -22.27
CA ALA A 222 -22.49 -13.09 -21.31
C ALA A 222 -22.29 -14.42 -22.05
N THR A 223 -21.03 -14.71 -22.34
CA THR A 223 -20.48 -16.06 -22.40
C THR A 223 -19.00 -16.02 -21.99
N ASP A 224 -18.69 -15.24 -20.96
CA ASP A 224 -17.60 -15.62 -20.07
C ASP A 224 -18.15 -16.66 -19.09
N PRO A 225 -17.35 -17.67 -18.69
CA PRO A 225 -17.67 -18.44 -17.50
C PRO A 225 -17.87 -17.45 -16.34
N PRO A 226 -18.80 -17.68 -15.41
CA PRO A 226 -18.99 -16.78 -14.28
C PRO A 226 -17.63 -16.54 -13.61
N ALA A 227 -17.24 -15.26 -13.48
CA ALA A 227 -16.14 -14.89 -12.59
C ALA A 227 -16.43 -15.56 -11.26
N ALA A 228 -15.51 -16.42 -10.83
CA ALA A 228 -15.72 -17.26 -9.66
C ALA A 228 -16.12 -16.39 -8.48
N GLU A 229 -17.17 -16.79 -7.78
CA GLU A 229 -17.68 -16.04 -6.64
C GLU A 229 -16.56 -15.95 -5.60
N LYS A 230 -16.23 -14.72 -5.16
CA LYS A 230 -15.23 -14.52 -4.12
C LYS A 230 -15.70 -15.17 -2.84
N VAL A 231 -14.76 -15.71 -2.08
CA VAL A 231 -15.03 -16.28 -0.77
C VAL A 231 -15.24 -15.15 0.24
N THR A 232 -16.45 -15.03 0.76
CA THR A 232 -16.77 -14.10 1.85
C THR A 232 -16.14 -14.57 3.15
N VAL A 233 -15.29 -13.74 3.74
CA VAL A 233 -14.66 -13.94 5.06
C VAL A 233 -15.19 -12.86 6.00
N GLN A 234 -16.10 -13.24 6.89
CA GLN A 234 -16.67 -12.34 7.90
C GLN A 234 -15.91 -12.50 9.21
N VAL A 235 -15.52 -11.38 9.83
CA VAL A 235 -14.84 -11.39 11.13
C VAL A 235 -15.50 -10.38 12.05
N VAL A 236 -16.02 -10.88 13.16
CA VAL A 236 -16.45 -10.06 14.29
C VAL A 236 -15.38 -10.15 15.37
N TRP A 237 -14.90 -9.01 15.85
CA TRP A 237 -13.89 -8.98 16.92
C TRP A 237 -14.07 -7.76 17.82
N ARG A 238 -13.26 -7.73 18.87
CA ARG A 238 -13.21 -6.62 19.82
C ARG A 238 -11.79 -6.19 20.11
N ALA A 239 -11.63 -4.92 20.46
CA ALA A 239 -10.39 -4.38 20.98
C ALA A 239 -9.98 -5.09 22.29
N TYR A 240 -8.67 -5.19 22.53
CA TYR A 240 -8.06 -5.78 23.73
C TYR A 240 -8.38 -7.27 23.98
N CYS A 241 -9.00 -7.96 23.03
CA CYS A 241 -9.20 -9.41 23.09
C CYS A 241 -7.91 -10.11 22.64
N PRO A 242 -7.22 -10.90 23.49
CA PRO A 242 -5.93 -11.47 23.13
C PRO A 242 -5.98 -12.42 21.93
N ALA A 243 -7.05 -13.21 21.80
CA ALA A 243 -7.26 -14.08 20.66
C ALA A 243 -7.51 -13.28 19.37
N CYS A 244 -8.21 -12.15 19.47
CA CYS A 244 -8.48 -11.24 18.36
C CYS A 244 -7.18 -10.58 17.92
N GLN A 245 -6.40 -10.09 18.88
CA GLN A 245 -5.09 -9.51 18.64
C GLN A 245 -4.21 -10.48 17.86
N TRP A 246 -4.06 -11.70 18.39
CA TRP A 246 -3.26 -12.72 17.75
C TRP A 246 -3.75 -13.05 16.32
N PHE A 247 -5.06 -13.17 16.12
CA PHE A 247 -5.66 -13.45 14.81
C PHE A 247 -5.31 -12.38 13.76
N PHE A 248 -5.50 -11.10 14.10
CA PHE A 248 -5.19 -9.99 13.21
C PHE A 248 -3.70 -9.83 12.97
N SER A 249 -2.86 -10.07 13.97
CA SER A 249 -1.40 -9.95 13.86
C SER A 249 -0.74 -11.10 13.08
N HIS A 250 -1.39 -12.28 13.03
CA HIS A 250 -0.82 -13.50 12.45
C HIS A 250 -1.65 -14.04 11.28
N PRO A 251 -2.61 -14.99 11.45
CA PRO A 251 -3.21 -15.69 10.32
C PRO A 251 -3.95 -14.76 9.36
N PHE A 252 -4.65 -13.75 9.86
CA PHE A 252 -5.39 -12.81 9.02
C PHE A 252 -4.45 -11.91 8.21
N TYR A 253 -3.43 -11.34 8.86
CA TYR A 253 -2.42 -10.55 8.16
C TYR A 253 -1.67 -11.38 7.12
N GLN A 254 -1.29 -12.61 7.44
CA GLN A 254 -0.59 -13.50 6.51
C GLN A 254 -1.43 -13.79 5.27
N VAL A 255 -2.72 -14.13 5.45
CA VAL A 255 -3.65 -14.36 4.34
C VAL A 255 -3.84 -13.09 3.50
N LEU A 256 -4.09 -11.95 4.13
CA LEU A 256 -4.34 -10.71 3.39
C LEU A 256 -3.08 -10.04 2.85
N SER A 257 -1.88 -10.43 3.28
CA SER A 257 -0.63 -9.96 2.66
C SER A 257 -0.30 -10.70 1.36
N ASP A 258 -1.00 -11.81 1.09
CA ASP A 258 -0.83 -12.60 -0.14
C ASP A 258 -1.82 -12.12 -1.22
N ALA A 259 -1.27 -11.64 -2.35
CA ALA A 259 -2.06 -11.15 -3.47
C ALA A 259 -3.00 -12.20 -4.07
N ALA A 260 -2.63 -13.49 -4.03
CA ALA A 260 -3.49 -14.56 -4.53
C ALA A 260 -4.74 -14.70 -3.66
N PHE A 261 -4.61 -14.58 -2.33
CA PHE A 261 -5.76 -14.57 -1.43
C PHE A 261 -6.59 -13.28 -1.58
N GLN A 262 -5.95 -12.12 -1.70
CA GLN A 262 -6.67 -10.85 -1.94
C GLN A 262 -7.55 -10.89 -3.20
N ALA A 263 -7.12 -11.62 -4.24
CA ALA A 263 -7.88 -11.76 -5.47
C ALA A 263 -9.18 -12.58 -5.28
N ILE A 264 -9.19 -13.54 -4.35
CA ILE A 264 -10.28 -14.52 -4.22
C ILE A 264 -11.17 -14.32 -3.00
N VAL A 265 -10.83 -13.41 -2.08
CA VAL A 265 -11.64 -13.13 -0.88
C VAL A 265 -12.38 -11.81 -0.96
N ASP A 266 -13.54 -11.77 -0.32
CA ASP A 266 -14.24 -10.55 0.06
C ASP A 266 -14.35 -10.53 1.59
N ILE A 267 -13.89 -9.47 2.26
CA ILE A 267 -13.85 -9.42 3.73
C ILE A 267 -14.87 -8.45 4.29
N GLU A 268 -15.63 -8.96 5.26
CA GLU A 268 -16.59 -8.19 6.04
C GLU A 268 -16.11 -8.12 7.48
N LEU A 269 -15.73 -6.92 7.91
CA LEU A 269 -15.07 -6.68 9.19
C LEU A 269 -15.96 -5.86 10.13
N TYR A 270 -16.21 -6.41 11.32
CA TYR A 270 -17.07 -5.82 12.33
C TYR A 270 -16.35 -5.63 13.68
N PRO A 271 -15.78 -4.44 13.96
CA PRO A 271 -15.00 -4.14 15.16
C PRO A 271 -15.90 -3.73 16.33
N SER A 272 -17.00 -4.45 16.55
CA SER A 272 -17.98 -4.14 17.59
C SER A 272 -18.05 -5.22 18.66
N GLY A 273 -17.72 -6.48 18.34
CA GLY A 273 -17.71 -7.59 19.29
C GLY A 273 -18.99 -7.66 20.13
N SER A 274 -18.84 -7.42 21.44
CA SER A 274 -19.96 -7.43 22.40
C SER A 274 -20.57 -6.05 22.69
N THR A 275 -20.23 -5.03 21.90
CA THR A 275 -20.74 -3.66 22.09
C THR A 275 -22.24 -3.61 21.94
N LYS A 276 -22.88 -2.91 22.89
CA LYS A 276 -24.29 -2.58 22.84
C LYS A 276 -24.45 -1.08 22.76
N GLU A 277 -25.35 -0.62 21.91
CA GLU A 277 -25.79 0.77 21.93
C GLU A 277 -27.01 0.88 22.85
N THR A 278 -26.89 1.67 23.93
CA THR A 278 -27.96 1.85 24.92
C THR A 278 -28.87 3.03 24.60
N SER A 279 -28.35 4.00 23.86
CA SER A 279 -29.07 5.09 23.22
C SER A 279 -28.26 5.58 22.00
N PRO A 280 -28.85 6.32 21.05
CA PRO A 280 -28.15 6.73 19.84
C PRO A 280 -26.78 7.38 20.13
N GLY A 281 -25.72 6.77 19.62
CA GLY A 281 -24.32 7.19 19.81
C GLY A 281 -23.71 6.91 21.19
N VAL A 282 -24.40 6.17 22.07
CA VAL A 282 -23.92 5.79 23.41
C VAL A 282 -23.69 4.28 23.47
N PHE A 283 -22.41 3.92 23.55
CA PHE A 283 -21.96 2.52 23.49
C PHE A 283 -21.49 2.02 24.84
N THR A 284 -21.88 0.79 25.18
CA THR A 284 -21.41 0.03 26.34
C THR A 284 -20.65 -1.20 25.86
N CYS A 285 -19.41 -1.36 26.33
CA CYS A 285 -18.53 -2.48 25.97
C CYS A 285 -18.15 -3.26 27.22
N THR A 286 -18.01 -4.59 27.10
CA THR A 286 -17.75 -5.44 28.28
C THR A 286 -16.34 -5.25 28.83
N GLY A 287 -15.38 -4.81 28.00
CA GLY A 287 -14.04 -4.38 28.45
C GLY A 287 -13.98 -2.91 28.91
N GLY A 288 -15.12 -2.25 29.10
CA GLY A 288 -15.21 -0.86 29.57
C GLY A 288 -14.92 0.19 28.50
N ALA A 289 -14.70 1.43 28.95
CA ALA A 289 -14.60 2.60 28.06
C ALA A 289 -13.41 2.54 27.09
N SER A 290 -12.28 1.94 27.49
CA SER A 290 -11.13 1.80 26.61
C SER A 290 -11.40 0.88 25.43
N GLU A 291 -12.17 -0.19 25.64
CA GLU A 291 -12.60 -1.08 24.54
C GLU A 291 -13.52 -0.34 23.56
N CYS A 292 -14.48 0.43 24.08
CA CYS A 292 -15.36 1.24 23.22
C CYS A 292 -14.57 2.27 22.40
N ALA A 293 -13.57 2.92 23.00
CA ALA A 293 -12.68 3.81 22.27
C ALA A 293 -11.95 3.07 21.14
N GLY A 294 -11.51 1.84 21.40
CA GLY A 294 -10.92 0.96 20.39
C GLY A 294 -11.86 0.66 19.24
N HIS A 295 -13.10 0.29 19.53
CA HIS A 295 -14.11 0.03 18.50
C HIS A 295 -14.42 1.26 17.64
N LEU A 296 -14.45 2.46 18.24
CA LEU A 296 -14.60 3.72 17.50
C LEU A 296 -13.40 3.97 16.57
N TYR A 297 -12.17 3.83 17.07
CA TYR A 297 -10.96 3.98 16.27
C TYR A 297 -10.88 2.96 15.14
N MET A 298 -11.18 1.70 15.42
CA MET A 298 -11.23 0.62 14.42
C MET A 298 -12.31 0.86 13.36
N SER A 299 -13.47 1.37 13.78
CA SER A 299 -14.55 1.74 12.86
C SER A 299 -14.11 2.86 11.91
N CYS A 300 -13.41 3.87 12.43
CA CYS A 300 -12.78 4.91 11.62
C CYS A 300 -11.73 4.34 10.67
N ALA A 301 -10.84 3.46 11.16
CA ALA A 301 -9.79 2.86 10.35
C ALA A 301 -10.38 2.06 9.17
N LEU A 302 -11.41 1.24 9.39
CA LEU A 302 -12.10 0.51 8.31
C LEU A 302 -12.72 1.43 7.26
N ARG A 303 -13.42 2.47 7.71
CA ARG A 303 -14.16 3.36 6.79
C ARG A 303 -13.26 4.30 6.03
N LEU A 304 -12.16 4.73 6.63
CA LEU A 304 -11.22 5.69 6.02
C LEU A 304 -10.15 5.01 5.16
N PHE A 305 -9.84 3.74 5.42
CA PHE A 305 -8.80 2.97 4.72
C PHE A 305 -9.34 1.59 4.31
N PRO A 306 -10.32 1.52 3.39
CA PRO A 306 -11.04 0.27 3.08
C PRO A 306 -10.24 -0.74 2.25
N GLN A 307 -9.06 -0.38 1.74
CA GLN A 307 -8.26 -1.26 0.89
C GLN A 307 -7.70 -2.45 1.70
N LEU A 308 -7.85 -3.68 1.18
CA LEU A 308 -7.45 -4.95 1.82
C LEU A 308 -6.05 -4.92 2.47
N HIS A 309 -5.06 -4.39 1.74
CA HIS A 309 -3.69 -4.27 2.24
C HIS A 309 -3.58 -3.29 3.42
N ASP A 310 -4.24 -2.14 3.33
CA ASP A 310 -4.22 -1.13 4.40
C ASP A 310 -5.02 -1.64 5.62
N VAL A 311 -6.15 -2.32 5.40
CA VAL A 311 -6.88 -3.05 6.45
C VAL A 311 -5.95 -4.02 7.17
N ALA A 312 -5.24 -4.89 6.44
CA ALA A 312 -4.33 -5.87 7.03
C ALA A 312 -3.23 -5.22 7.86
N ALA A 313 -2.51 -4.24 7.30
CA ALA A 313 -1.40 -3.58 7.97
C ALA A 313 -1.85 -2.73 9.18
N ASN A 314 -2.95 -1.98 9.03
CA ASN A 314 -3.48 -1.12 10.08
C ASN A 314 -3.96 -1.94 11.27
N PHE A 315 -4.77 -2.98 11.05
CA PHE A 315 -5.26 -3.80 12.16
C PHE A 315 -4.16 -4.62 12.80
N LYS A 316 -3.17 -5.13 12.03
CA LYS A 316 -1.97 -5.74 12.63
C LYS A 316 -1.29 -4.78 13.61
N CYS A 317 -0.97 -3.55 13.17
CA CYS A 317 -0.32 -2.58 14.04
C CYS A 317 -1.17 -2.21 15.27
N MET A 318 -2.46 -1.93 15.06
CA MET A 318 -3.38 -1.56 16.13
C MET A 318 -3.53 -2.67 17.16
N GLU A 319 -3.54 -3.93 16.73
CA GLU A 319 -3.76 -5.07 17.60
C GLU A 319 -2.47 -5.54 18.31
N GLU A 320 -1.28 -5.33 17.74
CA GLU A 320 0.01 -5.66 18.38
C GLU A 320 0.40 -4.68 19.50
N SER A 321 -0.14 -3.47 19.48
CA SER A 321 0.18 -2.45 20.48
C SER A 321 -0.47 -2.74 21.84
N SER A 322 0.29 -2.51 22.91
CA SER A 322 -0.22 -2.48 24.29
C SER A 322 -0.41 -1.05 24.84
N ASP A 323 -0.17 -0.02 24.02
CA ASP A 323 -0.26 1.38 24.42
C ASP A 323 -1.72 1.89 24.49
N THR A 324 -1.86 3.11 25.05
CA THR A 324 -3.10 3.88 24.99
C THR A 324 -3.50 4.17 23.54
N TRP A 325 -4.80 4.32 23.27
CA TRP A 325 -5.30 4.51 21.89
C TRP A 325 -4.63 5.66 21.16
N ASP A 326 -4.42 6.82 21.80
CA ASP A 326 -3.80 7.96 21.13
C ASP A 326 -2.36 7.67 20.70
N ARG A 327 -1.58 6.98 21.54
CA ARG A 327 -0.20 6.57 21.20
C ARG A 327 -0.21 5.47 20.16
N ARG A 328 -1.12 4.51 20.28
CA ARG A 328 -1.33 3.44 19.31
C ARG A 328 -1.66 4.00 17.93
N MET A 329 -2.58 4.95 17.83
CA MET A 329 -2.90 5.59 16.55
C MET A 329 -1.71 6.37 16.01
N ALA A 330 -0.98 7.10 16.86
CA ALA A 330 0.23 7.82 16.43
C ALA A 330 1.38 6.90 15.99
N ALA A 331 1.41 5.65 16.45
CA ALA A 331 2.37 4.65 16.00
C ALA A 331 1.94 3.95 14.70
N CYS A 332 0.64 3.71 14.53
CA CYS A 332 0.11 2.98 13.37
C CYS A 332 -0.22 3.88 12.18
N PHE A 333 -0.39 5.18 12.39
CA PHE A 333 -0.74 6.14 11.36
C PHE A 333 0.18 7.35 11.47
N SER A 334 0.52 7.95 10.33
CA SER A 334 1.39 9.12 10.26
C SER A 334 0.83 10.17 9.30
N GLY A 335 1.32 11.40 9.45
CA GLY A 335 0.97 12.52 8.57
C GLY A 335 -0.54 12.69 8.36
N PRO A 336 -1.02 12.84 7.12
CA PRO A 336 -2.45 13.02 6.84
C PRO A 336 -3.34 11.86 7.32
N GLY A 337 -2.82 10.63 7.37
CA GLY A 337 -3.58 9.47 7.84
C GLY A 337 -3.91 9.57 9.33
N LEU A 338 -2.94 9.97 10.15
CA LEU A 338 -3.14 10.20 11.58
C LEU A 338 -4.15 11.32 11.84
N GLU A 339 -4.06 12.42 11.09
CA GLU A 339 -4.99 13.53 11.19
C GLU A 339 -6.43 13.11 10.84
N LYS A 340 -6.62 12.32 9.76
CA LYS A 340 -7.94 11.78 9.37
C LYS A 340 -8.54 10.91 10.47
N ILE A 341 -7.75 10.03 11.10
CA ILE A 341 -8.24 9.16 12.17
C ILE A 341 -8.62 9.94 13.41
N LYS A 342 -7.77 10.88 13.84
CA LYS A 342 -8.07 11.72 15.01
C LYS A 342 -9.31 12.57 14.77
N ALA A 343 -9.46 13.12 13.56
CA ALA A 343 -10.64 13.87 13.18
C ALA A 343 -11.91 13.01 13.24
N CYS A 344 -11.89 11.80 12.66
CA CYS A 344 -13.02 10.87 12.70
C CYS A 344 -13.38 10.43 14.12
N PHE A 345 -12.38 10.12 14.95
CA PHE A 345 -12.62 9.74 16.34
C PHE A 345 -13.23 10.89 17.15
N GLY A 346 -12.77 12.12 16.92
CA GLY A 346 -13.28 13.32 17.57
C GLY A 346 -14.66 13.77 17.10
N SER A 347 -15.23 13.12 16.07
CA SER A 347 -16.48 13.53 15.43
C SER A 347 -17.58 12.47 15.57
N ASP A 348 -18.81 12.82 15.18
CA ASP A 348 -19.96 11.91 15.25
C ASP A 348 -19.89 10.79 14.19
N GLU A 349 -19.01 10.90 13.20
CA GLU A 349 -18.73 9.84 12.23
C GLU A 349 -18.26 8.55 12.90
N SER A 350 -17.36 8.62 13.90
CA SER A 350 -16.91 7.42 14.62
C SER A 350 -18.09 6.66 15.25
N LYS A 351 -19.03 7.39 15.86
CA LYS A 351 -20.23 6.83 16.47
C LYS A 351 -21.18 6.25 15.43
N ARG A 352 -21.40 6.95 14.31
CA ARG A 352 -22.22 6.45 13.20
C ARG A 352 -21.65 5.16 12.61
N TYR A 353 -20.34 5.10 12.40
CA TYR A 353 -19.70 3.90 11.89
C TYR A 353 -19.81 2.73 12.87
N LEU A 354 -19.56 2.97 14.16
CA LEU A 354 -19.74 1.93 15.17
C LEU A 354 -21.20 1.49 15.29
N HIS A 355 -22.17 2.41 15.17
CA HIS A 355 -23.60 2.09 15.10
C HIS A 355 -23.90 1.11 13.96
N ASP A 356 -23.42 1.39 12.74
CA ASP A 356 -23.63 0.52 11.57
C ASP A 356 -23.08 -0.91 11.83
N TYR A 357 -21.88 -1.01 12.41
CA TYR A 357 -21.28 -2.31 12.72
C TYR A 357 -22.01 -3.04 13.86
N VAL A 358 -22.42 -2.32 14.91
CA VAL A 358 -23.23 -2.86 16.00
C VAL A 358 -24.57 -3.40 15.49
N ALA A 359 -25.23 -2.69 14.59
CA ALA A 359 -26.49 -3.12 13.99
C ALA A 359 -26.34 -4.49 13.31
N VAL A 360 -25.28 -4.70 12.55
CA VAL A 360 -24.99 -6.01 11.93
C VAL A 360 -24.65 -7.06 12.98
N THR A 361 -23.72 -6.79 13.89
CA THR A 361 -23.28 -7.80 14.88
C THR A 361 -24.38 -8.19 15.85
N SER A 362 -25.34 -7.30 16.12
CA SER A 362 -26.49 -7.61 16.98
C SER A 362 -27.42 -8.68 16.41
N THR A 363 -27.35 -8.93 15.10
CA THR A 363 -28.10 -10.01 14.42
C THR A 363 -27.37 -11.36 14.44
N MET A 364 -26.13 -11.39 14.92
CA MET A 364 -25.27 -12.58 14.91
C MET A 364 -25.17 -13.17 16.32
N ASP A 365 -25.26 -14.50 16.43
CA ASP A 365 -24.91 -15.22 17.66
C ASP A 365 -23.39 -15.47 17.67
N THR A 366 -22.66 -14.61 18.41
CA THR A 366 -21.19 -14.65 18.50
C THR A 366 -20.73 -15.04 19.92
N PRO A 367 -20.77 -16.34 20.28
CA PRO A 367 -20.48 -16.82 21.63
C PRO A 367 -19.01 -16.69 22.08
N TRP A 368 -18.08 -16.48 21.16
CA TRP A 368 -16.65 -16.22 21.44
C TRP A 368 -16.08 -15.19 20.47
N MET A 369 -14.86 -14.71 20.72
CA MET A 369 -14.16 -13.74 19.88
C MET A 369 -12.70 -14.18 19.65
N PRO A 370 -12.11 -13.97 18.45
CA PRO A 370 -12.77 -13.48 17.24
C PRO A 370 -13.75 -14.54 16.71
N TYR A 371 -14.86 -14.08 16.14
CA TYR A 371 -15.86 -14.94 15.53
C TYR A 371 -15.76 -14.82 14.01
N ILE A 372 -15.43 -15.92 13.35
CA ILE A 372 -15.04 -15.92 11.93
C ILE A 372 -16.00 -16.83 11.16
N LYS A 373 -16.49 -16.35 10.02
CA LYS A 373 -17.24 -17.15 9.04
C LYS A 373 -16.55 -17.09 7.69
N VAL A 374 -16.47 -18.24 7.02
CA VAL A 374 -16.02 -18.34 5.63
C VAL A 374 -17.16 -18.94 4.81
N ASN A 375 -17.70 -18.18 3.84
CA ASN A 375 -18.94 -18.47 3.12
C ASN A 375 -20.06 -18.98 4.05
N GLY A 376 -20.32 -18.22 5.12
CA GLY A 376 -21.36 -18.51 6.11
C GLY A 376 -21.03 -19.61 7.12
N LYS A 377 -19.96 -20.39 6.93
CA LYS A 377 -19.54 -21.47 7.85
C LYS A 377 -18.62 -20.93 8.94
N VAL A 378 -19.03 -21.13 10.18
CA VAL A 378 -18.25 -20.72 11.37
C VAL A 378 -16.93 -21.49 11.43
N GLN A 379 -15.85 -20.78 11.72
CA GLN A 379 -14.50 -21.32 11.90
C GLN A 379 -14.10 -21.27 13.37
N GLY A 380 -13.38 -22.29 13.82
CA GLY A 380 -12.93 -22.42 15.21
C GLY A 380 -14.04 -22.74 16.21
N THR A 381 -13.69 -22.72 17.49
CA THR A 381 -14.61 -22.92 18.62
C THR A 381 -14.20 -22.04 19.80
N ALA A 382 -15.00 -22.02 20.87
CA ALA A 382 -14.63 -21.34 22.12
C ALA A 382 -13.28 -21.79 22.72
N THR A 383 -12.80 -22.99 22.38
CA THR A 383 -11.53 -23.56 22.88
C THR A 383 -10.46 -23.71 21.80
N THR A 384 -10.76 -23.37 20.54
CA THR A 384 -9.86 -23.59 19.40
C THR A 384 -9.87 -22.38 18.50
N GLY A 385 -8.78 -21.61 18.54
CA GLY A 385 -8.59 -20.44 17.67
C GLY A 385 -8.38 -20.82 16.20
N VAL A 386 -8.66 -19.88 15.31
CA VAL A 386 -8.48 -20.03 13.87
C VAL A 386 -7.05 -19.64 13.49
N GLY A 387 -6.21 -20.63 13.22
CA GLY A 387 -4.84 -20.43 12.72
C GLY A 387 -4.76 -20.31 11.19
N TYR A 388 -3.55 -20.08 10.68
CA TYR A 388 -3.29 -19.85 9.25
C TYR A 388 -3.77 -21.04 8.40
N ASP A 389 -3.42 -22.27 8.79
CA ASP A 389 -3.79 -23.48 8.07
C ASP A 389 -5.32 -23.67 8.03
N MET A 390 -6.01 -23.40 9.13
CA MET A 390 -7.47 -23.51 9.19
C MET A 390 -8.15 -22.47 8.31
N LEU A 391 -7.68 -21.21 8.37
CA LEU A 391 -8.25 -20.11 7.59
C LEU A 391 -8.02 -20.30 6.09
N THR A 392 -6.79 -20.58 5.68
CA THR A 392 -6.45 -20.82 4.28
C THR A 392 -7.17 -22.04 3.74
N LYS A 393 -7.24 -23.15 4.50
CA LYS A 393 -8.00 -24.33 4.10
C LYS A 393 -9.48 -24.00 3.91
N ALA A 394 -10.11 -23.29 4.85
CA ALA A 394 -11.51 -22.92 4.72
C ALA A 394 -11.76 -22.05 3.48
N ILE A 395 -10.87 -21.11 3.17
CA ILE A 395 -10.94 -20.28 1.97
C ILE A 395 -10.76 -21.14 0.72
N CYS A 396 -9.73 -21.99 0.67
CA CYS A 396 -9.46 -22.87 -0.46
C CYS A 396 -10.58 -23.89 -0.73
N ASP A 397 -11.21 -24.42 0.32
CA ASP A 397 -12.34 -25.34 0.22
C ASP A 397 -13.62 -24.63 -0.25
N ALA A 398 -13.75 -23.34 0.08
CA ALA A 398 -14.89 -22.51 -0.31
C ALA A 398 -14.74 -21.90 -1.71
N TYR A 399 -13.51 -21.76 -2.21
CA TYR A 399 -13.23 -21.24 -3.55
C TYR A 399 -13.32 -22.37 -4.59
N ASP A 400 -14.26 -22.24 -5.51
CA ASP A 400 -14.68 -23.29 -6.45
C ASP A 400 -14.10 -23.11 -7.87
N SER A 401 -13.08 -22.25 -8.00
CA SER A 401 -12.39 -21.98 -9.25
C SER A 401 -10.89 -22.31 -9.18
N GLU A 402 -10.36 -22.74 -10.33
CA GLU A 402 -8.92 -22.87 -10.59
C GLU A 402 -8.28 -21.54 -11.01
N VAL A 403 -9.06 -20.64 -11.60
CA VAL A 403 -8.61 -19.29 -11.95
C VAL A 403 -8.30 -18.53 -10.66
N ASN A 404 -7.14 -17.88 -10.56
CA ASN A 404 -6.70 -17.13 -9.37
C ASN A 404 -6.56 -17.94 -8.05
N ARG A 405 -6.64 -19.28 -8.11
CA ARG A 405 -6.49 -20.15 -6.94
C ARG A 405 -5.07 -20.05 -6.36
N PRO A 406 -4.90 -19.69 -5.07
CA PRO A 406 -3.59 -19.66 -4.43
C PRO A 406 -2.88 -21.01 -4.51
N SER A 407 -1.55 -21.01 -4.68
CA SER A 407 -0.75 -22.24 -4.80
C SER A 407 -0.77 -23.13 -3.55
N VAL A 408 -1.09 -22.55 -2.39
CA VAL A 408 -1.31 -23.28 -1.14
C VAL A 408 -2.63 -24.08 -1.16
N CYS A 409 -3.57 -23.71 -2.02
CA CYS A 409 -4.78 -24.48 -2.23
C CYS A 409 -4.47 -25.69 -3.12
N ALA A 410 -4.88 -26.88 -2.71
CA ALA A 410 -4.81 -28.06 -3.57
C ALA A 410 -5.65 -27.82 -4.85
N PRO A 411 -5.19 -28.28 -6.04
CA PRO A 411 -5.98 -28.21 -7.26
C PRO A 411 -7.35 -28.88 -7.06
N LEU A 412 -8.40 -28.31 -7.64
CA LEU A 412 -9.71 -28.93 -7.72
C LEU A 412 -9.55 -30.22 -8.52
N GLY A 413 -9.66 -31.34 -7.82
CA GLY A 413 -9.56 -32.65 -8.45
C GLY A 413 -10.68 -32.84 -9.47
N LYS A 414 -10.35 -33.28 -10.69
CA LYS A 414 -11.28 -34.10 -11.47
C LYS A 414 -11.55 -35.33 -10.62
N GLU A 415 -12.73 -35.40 -10.02
CA GLU A 415 -13.09 -36.51 -9.17
C GLU A 415 -12.88 -37.84 -9.93
N PRO A 416 -12.18 -38.83 -9.37
CA PRO A 416 -12.11 -40.15 -9.98
C PRO A 416 -13.53 -40.74 -9.96
N ALA A 417 -14.05 -40.99 -11.15
CA ALA A 417 -15.36 -41.59 -11.39
C ALA A 417 -15.62 -42.75 -10.43
N LYS A 418 -16.61 -42.58 -9.54
CA LYS A 418 -17.18 -43.66 -8.74
C LYS A 418 -18.63 -43.89 -9.16
N GLY A 419 -18.86 -45.05 -9.77
CA GLY A 419 -20.02 -45.88 -9.47
C GLY A 419 -21.28 -45.63 -10.28
N ALA A 420 -21.53 -46.56 -11.20
CA ALA A 420 -22.75 -46.75 -11.99
C ALA A 420 -24.08 -46.81 -11.21
N SER A 421 -25.14 -46.26 -11.82
CA SER A 421 -26.47 -46.87 -12.09
C SER A 421 -27.35 -45.81 -12.78
N THR A 422 -27.63 -45.90 -14.09
CA THR A 422 -28.87 -46.43 -14.73
C THR A 422 -30.15 -45.95 -14.01
N GLU A 423 -31.01 -45.08 -14.55
CA GLU A 423 -31.94 -45.18 -15.70
C GLU A 423 -32.56 -43.77 -15.92
N SER A 424 -32.63 -43.20 -17.14
CA SER A 424 -33.68 -43.32 -18.18
C SER A 424 -34.74 -42.20 -18.19
N ALA A 425 -35.11 -41.84 -19.44
CA ALA A 425 -36.28 -41.10 -19.95
C ALA A 425 -36.23 -39.56 -19.87
N ALA A 426 -35.88 -38.86 -20.96
CA ALA A 426 -36.70 -38.58 -22.17
C ALA A 426 -37.59 -37.34 -21.98
N ALA A 427 -37.19 -36.22 -22.60
CA ALA A 427 -37.88 -35.61 -23.76
C ALA A 427 -38.90 -34.53 -23.29
N VAL A 428 -39.34 -33.49 -23.99
CA VAL A 428 -39.45 -33.07 -25.39
C VAL A 428 -39.59 -31.53 -25.36
N VAL A 429 -38.90 -30.83 -26.25
CA VAL A 429 -39.30 -29.65 -27.06
C VAL A 429 -40.35 -28.66 -26.50
N ALA A 430 -40.02 -27.37 -26.45
CA ALA A 430 -40.61 -26.36 -27.37
C ALA A 430 -40.27 -24.92 -26.94
N ALA A 431 -39.69 -24.19 -27.88
CA ALA A 431 -39.52 -22.75 -27.86
C ALA A 431 -40.87 -22.03 -27.96
N VAL A 432 -41.01 -20.89 -27.28
CA VAL A 432 -41.72 -19.73 -27.79
C VAL A 432 -40.99 -18.47 -27.32
N VAL A 433 -40.41 -17.77 -28.29
CA VAL A 433 -39.99 -16.37 -28.19
C VAL A 433 -41.25 -15.51 -28.30
N GLN A 434 -41.46 -14.61 -27.34
CA GLN A 434 -42.17 -13.36 -27.59
C GLN A 434 -41.41 -12.20 -26.96
N THR A 435 -40.80 -11.43 -27.86
CA THR A 435 -40.35 -10.06 -27.67
C THR A 435 -41.55 -9.13 -27.53
N THR A 436 -41.57 -8.32 -26.48
CA THR A 436 -42.24 -7.01 -26.50
C THR A 436 -41.31 -5.98 -25.90
N THR A 437 -40.78 -5.15 -26.79
CA THR A 437 -40.19 -3.84 -26.52
C THR A 437 -41.29 -2.85 -26.15
N LEU A 438 -41.00 -1.95 -25.20
CA LEU A 438 -41.54 -0.58 -25.05
C LEU A 438 -40.62 0.10 -24.01
N ALA A 439 -39.63 0.85 -24.47
CA ALA A 439 -39.68 2.28 -24.73
C ALA A 439 -39.63 3.14 -23.45
N VAL A 440 -38.47 3.78 -23.34
CA VAL A 440 -38.01 4.82 -22.42
C VAL A 440 -39.02 5.96 -22.26
N SER A 441 -39.11 6.50 -21.05
CA SER A 441 -39.49 7.89 -20.84
C SER A 441 -38.50 8.59 -19.92
N THR A 442 -37.92 9.64 -20.49
CA THR A 442 -37.03 10.66 -19.97
C THR A 442 -37.68 11.57 -18.93
N ALA A 443 -36.93 12.01 -17.93
CA ALA A 443 -37.01 13.38 -17.40
C ALA A 443 -35.81 13.67 -16.50
N ALA A 444 -34.87 14.47 -17.02
CA ALA A 444 -33.86 15.18 -16.23
C ALA A 444 -34.41 16.56 -15.84
N VAL A 445 -34.11 17.03 -14.63
CA VAL A 445 -34.10 18.46 -14.27
C VAL A 445 -32.92 18.72 -13.32
N PRO A 446 -32.14 19.81 -13.53
CA PRO A 446 -30.84 20.05 -12.92
C PRO A 446 -30.93 20.91 -11.65
N VAL A 447 -29.93 20.83 -10.77
CA VAL A 447 -29.67 21.86 -9.75
C VAL A 447 -28.17 22.12 -9.65
N GLN A 448 -27.79 23.35 -9.99
CA GLN A 448 -26.48 23.96 -9.80
C GLN A 448 -26.32 24.40 -8.33
N THR A 449 -25.17 24.10 -7.72
CA THR A 449 -24.66 24.89 -6.59
C THR A 449 -23.14 25.02 -6.66
N THR A 450 -22.70 26.24 -6.95
CA THR A 450 -21.31 26.73 -6.88
C THR A 450 -20.80 26.75 -5.45
N LEU A 451 -19.60 26.19 -5.21
CA LEU A 451 -18.81 26.43 -4.01
C LEU A 451 -17.34 26.64 -4.39
N GLN A 452 -16.79 27.79 -3.99
CA GLN A 452 -15.47 28.26 -4.38
C GLN A 452 -14.36 27.55 -3.60
N VAL A 453 -13.38 27.02 -4.35
CA VAL A 453 -12.17 26.35 -3.85
C VAL A 453 -11.07 27.39 -3.62
N VAL A 454 -10.51 27.43 -2.41
CA VAL A 454 -9.27 28.17 -2.13
C VAL A 454 -8.09 27.36 -2.67
N LYS A 455 -7.41 27.90 -3.69
CA LYS A 455 -6.29 27.27 -4.41
C LYS A 455 -5.04 27.16 -3.52
N ALA A 456 -4.57 25.93 -3.28
CA ALA A 456 -3.20 25.68 -2.82
C ALA A 456 -2.21 26.10 -3.92
N LYS A 457 -1.08 26.70 -3.54
CA LYS A 457 -0.03 27.13 -4.49
C LYS A 457 0.60 25.91 -5.18
N GLU A 458 0.49 25.85 -6.51
CA GLU A 458 1.22 24.90 -7.37
C GLU A 458 2.74 25.02 -7.18
N LYS A 459 3.40 23.90 -6.84
CA LYS A 459 4.86 23.76 -6.93
C LYS A 459 5.23 23.65 -8.42
N LYS A 460 6.13 24.51 -8.91
CA LYS A 460 6.55 24.49 -10.32
C LYS A 460 7.51 23.30 -10.58
N PRO A 461 7.39 22.57 -11.70
CA PRO A 461 8.26 21.43 -12.03
C PRO A 461 9.73 21.83 -12.19
N VAL A 462 10.64 20.94 -11.79
CA VAL A 462 12.09 21.10 -12.01
C VAL A 462 12.45 20.74 -13.46
N MET A 463 13.33 21.54 -14.08
CA MET A 463 13.76 21.35 -15.47
C MET A 463 14.55 20.03 -15.66
N PRO A 464 14.28 19.23 -16.72
CA PRO A 464 15.00 17.99 -16.99
C PRO A 464 16.50 18.20 -17.26
N CYS A 465 17.31 17.20 -16.88
CA CYS A 465 18.74 17.23 -17.15
C CYS A 465 19.00 17.06 -18.66
N ARG A 466 19.79 17.96 -19.27
CA ARG A 466 20.26 17.81 -20.66
C ARG A 466 21.44 16.86 -20.74
N GLN A 467 21.37 15.86 -21.62
CA GLN A 467 22.54 15.06 -22.02
C GLN A 467 23.38 15.85 -23.05
N LYS A 468 24.49 16.50 -22.63
CA LYS A 468 25.60 16.83 -23.54
C LYS A 468 26.96 16.92 -22.84
N GLU A 469 27.86 16.09 -23.39
CA GLU A 469 29.31 16.15 -23.56
C GLU A 469 30.26 16.16 -22.34
N LYS A 470 31.28 15.31 -22.48
CA LYS A 470 32.23 14.80 -21.47
C LYS A 470 32.91 15.89 -20.63
N GLY A 471 32.90 15.61 -19.32
CA GLY A 471 33.88 16.06 -18.34
C GLY A 471 33.51 17.39 -17.70
N PHE A 472 33.04 17.36 -16.45
CA PHE A 472 33.40 18.35 -15.44
C PHE A 472 33.07 17.86 -14.03
N VAL A 473 33.95 18.26 -13.11
CA VAL A 473 33.77 18.28 -11.65
C VAL A 473 32.60 19.20 -11.32
N TYR A 474 31.88 18.93 -10.22
CA TYR A 474 30.79 19.80 -9.75
C TYR A 474 31.30 21.22 -9.52
N GLU A 475 30.85 22.15 -10.36
CA GLU A 475 30.68 23.55 -9.98
C GLU A 475 29.20 23.88 -10.10
N ASP A 476 28.60 24.30 -8.99
CA ASP A 476 27.21 24.73 -8.94
C ASP A 476 27.00 25.97 -9.84
N PRO A 477 25.94 26.02 -10.67
CA PRO A 477 25.58 27.25 -11.37
C PRO A 477 25.21 28.35 -10.37
N PRO A 478 25.59 29.61 -10.62
CA PRO A 478 25.40 30.70 -9.67
C PRO A 478 23.91 30.99 -9.46
N GLY A 479 23.46 31.00 -8.19
CA GLY A 479 22.18 31.58 -7.78
C GLY A 479 21.12 30.65 -7.18
N ILE A 480 21.41 29.37 -6.94
CA ILE A 480 20.52 28.51 -6.14
C ILE A 480 20.79 28.81 -4.64
N GLY A 481 19.77 29.32 -3.93
CA GLY A 481 19.84 29.59 -2.48
C GLY A 481 19.84 31.07 -2.06
N VAL A 482 19.70 32.03 -2.99
CA VAL A 482 19.60 33.46 -2.64
C VAL A 482 18.13 33.90 -2.61
N PRO A 483 17.64 34.57 -1.53
CA PRO A 483 16.32 35.17 -1.51
C PRO A 483 16.17 36.27 -2.58
N VAL A 484 15.09 36.22 -3.35
CA VAL A 484 14.70 37.31 -4.25
C VAL A 484 14.10 38.45 -3.42
N THR A 485 14.93 39.40 -3.00
CA THR A 485 14.50 40.80 -2.85
C THR A 485 15.59 41.71 -3.37
N GLY A 486 15.38 42.23 -4.58
CA GLY A 486 16.15 43.35 -5.09
C GLY A 486 15.87 44.60 -4.27
N GLY A 487 16.93 45.26 -3.83
CA GLY A 487 16.92 46.55 -3.16
C GLY A 487 18.31 46.86 -2.64
N THR A 488 18.92 47.94 -3.15
CA THR A 488 20.29 48.38 -2.84
C THR A 488 20.49 48.71 -1.35
N PRO A 489 21.70 48.58 -0.81
CA PRO A 489 22.00 48.77 0.62
C PRO A 489 22.11 50.26 0.97
N SER A 490 20.99 50.90 1.24
CA SER A 490 20.88 52.17 1.97
C SER A 490 19.39 52.44 2.18
N GLU A 491 18.98 52.86 3.37
CA GLU A 491 17.58 53.18 3.76
C GLU A 491 16.70 52.02 4.26
N ALA A 492 17.15 51.33 5.32
CA ALA A 492 16.23 50.71 6.29
C ALA A 492 16.81 50.80 7.71
N ARG A 493 17.10 52.03 8.12
CA ARG A 493 17.49 52.39 9.49
C ARG A 493 16.62 53.54 9.97
N ALA A 494 15.33 53.30 10.20
CA ALA A 494 14.47 54.07 11.11
C ALA A 494 13.01 53.57 11.10
N ALA A 495 12.68 52.73 12.09
CA ALA A 495 11.36 52.49 12.71
C ALA A 495 11.44 51.09 13.37
N GLY A 496 12.12 50.90 14.51
CA GLY A 496 11.60 51.20 15.86
C GLY A 496 10.56 50.13 16.26
N GLY A 497 10.71 49.28 17.27
CA GLY A 497 11.77 49.09 18.26
C GLY A 497 11.48 47.88 19.17
N VAL A 498 12.55 47.36 19.77
CA VAL A 498 12.69 46.68 21.07
C VAL A 498 11.82 45.45 21.38
N ALA A 499 12.46 44.28 21.27
CA ALA A 499 12.56 43.32 22.37
C ALA A 499 14.00 42.79 22.42
N THR A 500 14.68 43.00 23.54
CA THR A 500 16.09 42.62 23.77
C THR A 500 16.29 41.11 23.83
N PRO A 501 17.44 40.60 23.36
CA PRO A 501 17.80 39.18 23.42
C PRO A 501 18.30 38.77 24.80
N ILE A 502 17.71 37.71 25.37
CA ILE A 502 18.31 36.96 26.47
C ILE A 502 19.43 36.09 25.89
N LYS A 503 20.67 36.37 26.30
CA LYS A 503 21.84 35.49 26.12
C LYS A 503 21.54 34.12 26.74
N LEU A 504 21.56 33.05 25.94
CA LEU A 504 21.91 31.73 26.46
C LEU A 504 23.40 31.48 26.20
N SER A 505 24.12 31.35 27.31
CA SER A 505 25.52 30.98 27.38
C SER A 505 25.70 29.51 27.00
N SER A 506 26.76 29.24 26.25
CA SER A 506 27.30 27.91 25.98
C SER A 506 27.63 27.17 27.27
N SER A 507 27.04 25.99 27.46
CA SER A 507 27.52 25.00 28.43
C SER A 507 28.05 23.76 27.73
N THR A 508 29.24 23.38 28.20
CA THR A 508 30.11 22.25 27.90
C THR A 508 29.41 20.89 28.12
N PRO A 509 29.85 19.78 27.47
CA PRO A 509 29.19 18.48 27.63
C PRO A 509 29.36 17.92 29.04
N SER A 510 28.28 17.41 29.63
CA SER A 510 28.29 16.77 30.95
C SER A 510 28.62 15.29 30.84
N SER A 511 29.73 14.90 31.47
CA SER A 511 30.13 13.53 31.74
C SER A 511 29.20 12.91 32.80
N ILE A 512 28.39 11.91 32.43
CA ILE A 512 27.66 11.05 33.37
C ILE A 512 28.50 9.79 33.60
N ILE A 513 29.66 9.94 34.24
CA ILE A 513 30.37 8.84 34.90
C ILE A 513 31.11 9.45 36.08
N THR A 514 30.44 9.62 37.23
CA THR A 514 30.99 9.67 38.60
C THR A 514 29.87 10.05 39.57
N ASN A 515 28.95 9.11 39.84
CA ASN A 515 28.12 9.20 41.04
C ASN A 515 28.38 7.94 41.89
N PRO A 516 29.15 8.06 43.00
CA PRO A 516 29.56 6.91 43.81
C PRO A 516 28.38 6.23 44.55
N LEU A 517 27.16 6.80 44.49
CA LEU A 517 25.95 6.25 45.10
C LEU A 517 25.11 5.40 44.13
N LEU A 518 25.39 5.39 42.82
CA LEU A 518 24.56 4.66 41.85
C LEU A 518 24.72 3.14 41.96
N LEU A 519 25.96 2.67 42.21
CA LEU A 519 26.28 1.25 42.35
C LEU A 519 25.65 0.60 43.60
N PRO A 520 25.74 1.19 44.81
CA PRO A 520 25.10 0.60 45.99
C PRO A 520 23.57 0.61 45.91
N VAL A 521 22.95 1.60 45.25
CA VAL A 521 21.49 1.64 45.07
C VAL A 521 21.00 0.56 44.11
N LEU A 522 21.73 0.30 43.02
CA LEU A 522 21.40 -0.78 42.08
C LEU A 522 21.61 -2.18 42.71
N LEU A 523 22.62 -2.35 43.56
CA LEU A 523 22.85 -3.61 44.29
C LEU A 523 21.76 -3.88 45.33
N ILE A 524 21.32 -2.86 46.08
CA ILE A 524 20.23 -3.00 47.05
C ILE A 524 18.89 -3.29 46.34
N GLY A 525 18.62 -2.61 45.23
CA GLY A 525 17.43 -2.88 44.40
C GLY A 525 17.41 -4.29 43.81
N GLY A 526 18.55 -4.79 43.34
CA GLY A 526 18.69 -6.15 42.82
C GLY A 526 18.49 -7.23 43.89
N LEU A 527 19.02 -7.02 45.10
CA LEU A 527 18.86 -7.95 46.23
C LEU A 527 17.41 -8.01 46.74
N LEU A 528 16.72 -6.86 46.80
CA LEU A 528 15.29 -6.81 47.15
C LEU A 528 14.41 -7.51 46.10
N TYR A 529 14.71 -7.33 44.81
CA TYR A 529 13.98 -8.02 43.73
C TYR A 529 14.18 -9.54 43.76
N ALA A 530 15.41 -10.00 44.02
CA ALA A 530 15.71 -11.42 44.18
C ALA A 530 15.03 -12.04 45.40
N ALA A 531 15.00 -11.34 46.54
CA ALA A 531 14.32 -11.80 47.75
C ALA A 531 12.79 -11.91 47.57
N LEU A 532 12.16 -10.94 46.88
CA LEU A 532 10.72 -10.96 46.57
C LEU A 532 10.34 -12.10 45.61
N ARG A 533 11.20 -12.41 44.63
CA ARG A 533 11.04 -13.57 43.74
C ARG A 533 11.22 -14.91 44.46
N TYR A 534 12.10 -14.98 45.46
CA TYR A 534 12.38 -16.23 46.19
C TYR A 534 11.28 -16.57 47.21
N TYR A 535 10.64 -15.57 47.82
CA TYR A 535 9.56 -15.77 48.80
C TYR A 535 8.17 -16.05 48.19
N SER A 536 8.00 -15.91 46.87
CA SER A 536 6.69 -16.00 46.21
C SER A 536 6.38 -17.37 45.57
N LYS A 537 7.09 -18.45 45.92
CA LYS A 537 6.72 -19.80 45.48
C LYS A 537 5.71 -20.43 46.46
N PRO A 538 4.51 -20.85 46.01
CA PRO A 538 3.59 -21.60 46.85
C PRO A 538 4.06 -23.05 46.97
N ASP A 539 4.26 -23.51 48.21
CA ASP A 539 4.45 -24.92 48.53
C ASP A 539 3.19 -25.70 48.14
N LYS A 540 3.32 -26.59 47.14
CA LYS A 540 2.43 -27.74 47.02
C LYS A 540 2.91 -28.78 48.01
N LYS A 541 2.15 -29.01 49.08
CA LYS A 541 2.23 -30.24 49.87
C LYS A 541 1.11 -31.19 49.44
N ASP A 542 1.53 -32.38 49.04
CA ASP A 542 0.71 -33.58 48.98
C ASP A 542 0.17 -33.90 50.39
N LEU A 543 -1.15 -34.07 50.50
CA LEU A 543 -1.89 -35.10 51.24
C LEU A 543 -3.40 -34.88 51.10
#